data_AF-A0A7S4NM74-F1
#
_entry.id   AF-A0A7S4NM74-F1
#
_cell.length_a   1.000
_cell.length_b   1.000
_cell.length_c   1.000
_cell.angle_alpha   90.00
_cell.angle_beta   90.00
_cell.angle_gamma   90.00
#
_symmetry.space_group_name_H-M   'P 1'
#
loop_
_entity.id
_entity.type
_entity.pdbx_description
1 polymer ?
#
loop_
_entity_poly.entity_id
_entity_poly.type
_entity_poly.pdbx_seq_one_letter_code
_entity_poly.pdbx_strand_id
1 'polypeptide(L)'
;MLEMVGESQQSRTKDAVSDEDLSTCCKVLEHLAGRMDEYRSPRYKPLRKLLVPFLEEEGKRRFGGMGKEMHAARKQAIKVAHIQQERARANDRKFIENTRLRAARRARLDALKASNPDCAHLLIPDGHAEDEGSVKLIGAAEVMGEGKEVPQCPKEKEGEEEKEGEEKRLLHHARSCYICKVRFHELHFFYDQLCPHCAELNYRKRLQTADLTGKVAVLTGARVKIGYRVALKLLRAGATLIATTRFP
;
A
#
# COMPACT_ATOMS: atom_id res chain seq x y z
N MET A 1 -22.59 -79.02 27.68
CA MET A 1 -22.93 -78.52 29.04
C MET A 1 -21.59 -78.31 29.75
N LEU A 2 -20.84 -77.21 29.66
CA LEU A 2 -21.16 -75.78 29.54
C LEU A 2 -22.22 -75.33 30.53
N GLU A 3 -21.78 -75.09 31.76
CA GLU A 3 -22.37 -74.09 32.65
C GLU A 3 -21.29 -73.08 33.04
N MET A 4 -21.64 -71.83 32.79
CA MET A 4 -20.90 -70.61 33.08
C MET A 4 -21.36 -70.07 34.43
N VAL A 5 -20.45 -69.74 35.34
CA VAL A 5 -20.58 -68.62 36.30
C VAL A 5 -19.14 -68.25 36.66
N GLY A 6 -18.54 -67.16 36.18
CA GLY A 6 -19.02 -65.80 36.33
C GLY A 6 -18.38 -65.18 37.59
N GLU A 7 -17.05 -65.24 37.71
CA GLU A 7 -16.32 -64.57 38.79
C GLU A 7 -16.43 -63.05 38.62
N SER A 8 -17.35 -62.50 39.41
CA SER A 8 -17.40 -61.16 39.98
C SER A 8 -16.15 -60.30 39.76
N GLN A 9 -16.23 -59.41 38.77
CA GLN A 9 -15.44 -58.19 38.73
C GLN A 9 -15.91 -57.23 39.84
N GLN A 10 -15.40 -57.41 41.04
CA GLN A 10 -15.43 -56.39 42.09
C GLN A 10 -14.03 -55.76 42.20
N SER A 11 -13.74 -54.75 41.38
CA SER A 11 -12.89 -53.61 41.77
C SER A 11 -12.71 -52.64 40.60
N ARG A 12 -13.48 -51.55 40.60
CA ARG A 12 -13.15 -50.21 40.03
C ARG A 12 -14.45 -49.44 39.83
N THR A 13 -14.91 -48.74 40.86
CA THR A 13 -15.83 -47.59 40.80
C THR A 13 -16.11 -47.11 42.23
N LYS A 14 -15.15 -46.42 42.86
CA LYS A 14 -15.41 -45.71 44.13
C LYS A 14 -15.19 -44.19 44.04
N ASP A 15 -14.90 -43.66 42.86
CA ASP A 15 -14.57 -42.24 42.64
C ASP A 15 -15.53 -41.52 41.67
N ALA A 16 -16.72 -42.07 41.44
CA ALA A 16 -17.74 -41.40 40.62
C ALA A 16 -18.63 -40.53 41.54
N VAL A 17 -18.72 -39.23 41.23
CA VAL A 17 -19.68 -38.32 41.87
C VAL A 17 -21.09 -38.80 41.53
N SER A 18 -21.95 -38.97 42.54
CA SER A 18 -23.33 -39.38 42.32
C SER A 18 -24.14 -38.27 41.64
N ASP A 19 -25.15 -38.63 40.86
CA ASP A 19 -26.02 -37.66 40.19
C ASP A 19 -26.81 -36.80 41.20
N GLU A 20 -27.10 -37.35 42.38
CA GLU A 20 -27.76 -36.67 43.49
C GLU A 20 -26.85 -35.60 44.12
N ASP A 21 -25.57 -35.92 44.32
CA ASP A 21 -24.57 -34.97 44.84
C ASP A 21 -24.30 -33.84 43.84
N LEU A 22 -24.25 -34.17 42.54
CA LEU A 22 -24.08 -33.19 41.47
C LEU A 22 -25.28 -32.24 41.38
N SER A 23 -26.51 -32.78 41.44
CA SER A 23 -27.75 -31.99 41.46
C SER A 23 -27.79 -31.03 42.64
N THR A 24 -27.37 -31.49 43.81
CA THR A 24 -27.30 -30.68 45.04
C THR A 24 -26.26 -29.57 44.89
N CYS A 25 -25.08 -29.87 44.35
CA CYS A 25 -24.04 -28.88 44.07
C CYS A 25 -24.53 -27.79 43.10
N CYS A 26 -25.20 -28.16 42.01
CA CYS A 26 -25.77 -27.21 41.05
C CYS A 26 -26.79 -26.26 41.70
N LYS A 27 -27.72 -26.78 42.52
CA LYS A 27 -28.71 -25.96 43.24
C LYS A 27 -28.06 -24.94 44.18
N VAL A 28 -27.00 -25.35 44.87
CA VAL A 28 -26.23 -24.47 45.77
C VAL A 28 -25.52 -23.37 44.97
N LEU A 29 -24.87 -23.71 43.86
CA LEU A 29 -24.19 -22.74 43.01
C LEU A 29 -25.16 -21.76 42.34
N GLU A 30 -26.34 -22.22 41.91
CA GLU A 30 -27.39 -21.36 41.35
C GLU A 30 -27.93 -20.36 42.38
N HIS A 31 -28.16 -20.81 43.62
CA HIS A 31 -28.59 -19.93 44.70
C HIS A 31 -27.54 -18.84 45.03
N LEU A 32 -26.26 -19.20 44.98
CA LEU A 32 -25.15 -18.28 45.20
C LEU A 32 -24.88 -17.35 44.00
N ALA A 33 -25.22 -17.77 42.77
CA ALA A 33 -24.99 -16.99 41.56
C ALA A 33 -25.71 -15.62 41.57
N GLY A 34 -26.86 -15.51 42.24
CA GLY A 34 -27.60 -14.27 42.41
C GLY A 34 -27.19 -13.41 43.61
N ARG A 35 -26.37 -13.94 44.54
CA ARG A 35 -26.04 -13.31 45.84
C ARG A 35 -24.53 -13.29 46.08
N MET A 36 -23.83 -12.45 45.30
CA MET A 36 -22.36 -12.38 45.31
C MET A 36 -21.77 -11.89 46.64
N ASP A 37 -22.50 -11.11 47.42
CA ASP A 37 -22.04 -10.62 48.72
C ASP A 37 -22.01 -11.74 49.78
N GLU A 38 -23.00 -12.64 49.75
CA GLU A 38 -23.07 -13.81 50.63
C GLU A 38 -21.93 -14.81 50.29
N TYR A 39 -21.66 -15.01 48.99
CA TYR A 39 -20.56 -15.83 48.50
C TYR A 39 -19.17 -15.33 48.93
N ARG A 40 -18.99 -14.01 49.09
CA ARG A 40 -17.72 -13.41 49.54
C ARG A 40 -17.43 -13.64 51.02
N SER A 41 -18.42 -14.07 51.80
CA SER A 41 -18.27 -14.30 53.24
C SER A 41 -17.22 -15.37 53.60
N PRO A 42 -16.69 -15.37 54.83
CA PRO A 42 -15.71 -16.36 55.28
C PRO A 42 -16.21 -17.81 55.27
N ARG A 43 -17.53 -18.01 55.43
CA ARG A 43 -18.19 -19.33 55.46
C ARG A 43 -17.92 -20.13 54.18
N TYR A 44 -17.90 -19.47 53.02
CA TYR A 44 -17.69 -20.11 51.71
C TYR A 44 -16.22 -20.09 51.24
N LYS A 45 -15.27 -19.76 52.13
CA LYS A 45 -13.83 -19.82 51.82
C LYS A 45 -13.36 -21.22 51.35
N PRO A 46 -13.81 -22.35 51.94
CA PRO A 46 -13.46 -23.69 51.47
C PRO A 46 -13.94 -23.96 50.04
N LEU A 47 -15.19 -23.57 49.74
CA LEU A 47 -15.79 -23.73 48.41
C LEU A 47 -15.00 -22.94 47.35
N ARG A 48 -14.63 -21.68 47.64
CA ARG A 48 -13.79 -20.88 46.74
C ARG A 48 -12.46 -21.55 46.44
N LYS A 49 -11.77 -22.08 47.46
CA LYS A 49 -10.49 -22.78 47.28
C LYS A 49 -10.61 -24.00 46.38
N LEU A 50 -11.71 -24.75 46.49
CA LEU A 50 -11.99 -25.92 45.65
C LEU A 50 -12.35 -25.55 44.20
N LEU A 51 -12.96 -24.38 43.97
CA LEU A 51 -13.32 -23.90 42.63
C LEU A 51 -12.13 -23.33 41.85
N VAL A 52 -11.04 -22.91 42.51
CA VAL A 52 -9.84 -22.35 41.86
C VAL A 52 -9.34 -23.19 40.67
N PRO A 53 -9.04 -24.50 40.80
CA PRO A 53 -8.51 -25.29 39.68
C PRO A 53 -9.49 -25.38 38.50
N PHE A 54 -10.80 -25.44 38.76
CA PHE A 54 -11.82 -25.44 37.71
C PHE A 54 -11.90 -24.10 36.99
N LEU A 55 -11.83 -22.99 37.73
CA LEU A 55 -11.82 -21.64 37.15
C LEU A 55 -10.54 -21.36 36.35
N GLU A 56 -9.40 -21.89 36.81
CA GLU A 56 -8.14 -21.82 36.07
C GLU A 56 -8.20 -22.63 34.77
N GLU A 57 -8.75 -23.85 34.80
CA GLU A 57 -8.90 -24.71 33.63
C GLU A 57 -9.91 -24.15 32.61
N GLU A 58 -11.07 -23.67 33.08
CA GLU A 58 -12.06 -23.00 32.24
C GLU A 58 -11.53 -21.66 31.71
N GLY A 59 -10.71 -20.94 32.49
CA GLY A 59 -10.00 -19.75 32.06
C GLY A 59 -9.01 -20.02 30.93
N LYS A 60 -8.23 -21.12 31.04
CA LYS A 60 -7.35 -21.59 29.96
C LYS A 60 -8.16 -21.91 28.71
N ARG A 61 -9.31 -22.58 28.81
CA ARG A 61 -10.14 -22.89 27.63
C ARG A 61 -10.70 -21.64 26.95
N ARG A 62 -11.18 -20.66 27.71
CA ARG A 62 -11.86 -19.45 27.17
C ARG A 62 -10.92 -18.44 26.51
N PHE A 63 -9.66 -18.38 26.91
CA PHE A 63 -8.68 -17.42 26.40
C PHE A 63 -7.51 -18.08 25.65
N GLY A 64 -7.69 -19.31 25.16
CA GLY A 64 -6.67 -20.04 24.39
C GLY A 64 -5.40 -20.35 25.19
N GLY A 65 -5.54 -20.63 26.48
CA GLY A 65 -4.49 -20.96 27.44
C GLY A 65 -3.88 -19.75 28.14
N MET A 66 -4.32 -18.53 27.81
CA MET A 66 -3.74 -17.28 28.30
C MET A 66 -4.60 -16.66 29.42
N GLY A 67 -3.99 -15.97 30.39
CA GLY A 67 -4.76 -15.17 31.35
C GLY A 67 -5.52 -14.02 30.68
N LYS A 68 -6.62 -13.54 31.29
CA LYS A 68 -7.45 -12.42 30.77
C LYS A 68 -6.63 -11.17 30.44
N GLU A 69 -5.67 -10.83 31.30
CA GLU A 69 -4.76 -9.70 31.13
C GLU A 69 -3.82 -9.89 29.95
N MET A 70 -3.23 -11.08 29.82
CA MET A 70 -2.32 -11.40 28.71
C MET A 70 -3.05 -11.41 27.36
N HIS A 71 -4.30 -11.87 27.32
CA HIS A 71 -5.15 -11.79 26.13
C HIS A 71 -5.47 -10.33 25.75
N ALA A 72 -5.80 -9.48 26.74
CA ALA A 72 -6.02 -8.05 26.51
C ALA A 72 -4.75 -7.34 26.01
N ALA A 73 -3.60 -7.63 26.60
CA ALA A 73 -2.29 -7.11 26.19
C ALA A 73 -1.93 -7.56 24.76
N ARG A 74 -2.13 -8.84 24.41
CA ARG A 74 -1.94 -9.35 23.05
C ARG A 74 -2.84 -8.62 22.04
N LYS A 75 -4.12 -8.42 22.38
CA LYS A 75 -5.08 -7.69 21.53
C LYS A 75 -4.65 -6.23 21.34
N GLN A 76 -4.17 -5.57 22.40
CA GLN A 76 -3.63 -4.21 22.32
C GLN A 76 -2.38 -4.15 21.44
N ALA A 77 -1.44 -5.09 21.59
CA ALA A 77 -0.23 -5.16 20.77
C ALA A 77 -0.55 -5.33 19.28
N ILE A 78 -1.47 -6.24 18.94
CA ILE A 78 -1.93 -6.42 17.55
C ILE A 78 -2.55 -5.12 17.00
N LYS A 79 -3.38 -4.44 17.81
CA LYS A 79 -4.00 -3.17 17.41
C LYS A 79 -2.95 -2.08 17.16
N VAL A 80 -1.96 -1.96 18.04
CA VAL A 80 -0.86 -0.99 17.88
C VAL A 80 -0.04 -1.30 16.63
N ALA A 81 0.30 -2.56 16.38
CA ALA A 81 1.02 -2.98 15.17
C ALA A 81 0.24 -2.65 13.89
N HIS A 82 -1.09 -2.87 13.90
CA HIS A 82 -1.94 -2.50 12.77
C HIS A 82 -1.91 -0.99 12.49
N ILE A 83 -2.08 -0.17 13.54
CA ILE A 83 -2.04 1.30 13.42
C ILE A 83 -0.67 1.76 12.88
N GLN A 84 0.42 1.18 13.38
CA GLN A 84 1.77 1.48 12.88
C GLN A 84 1.93 1.11 11.41
N GLN A 85 1.42 -0.05 11.00
CA GLN A 85 1.46 -0.50 9.61
C GLN A 85 0.63 0.40 8.68
N GLU A 86 -0.55 0.85 9.12
CA GLU A 86 -1.37 1.79 8.35
C GLU A 86 -0.68 3.14 8.19
N ARG A 87 -0.06 3.66 9.25
CA ARG A 87 0.75 4.89 9.19
C ARG A 87 1.92 4.75 8.23
N ALA A 88 2.65 3.63 8.28
CA ALA A 88 3.75 3.34 7.36
C ALA A 88 3.27 3.32 5.89
N ARG A 89 2.17 2.62 5.60
CA ARG A 89 1.56 2.58 4.26
C ARG A 89 1.08 3.95 3.79
N ALA A 90 0.56 4.78 4.69
CA ALA A 90 0.14 6.14 4.38
C ALA A 90 1.34 7.04 4.05
N ASN A 91 2.43 6.94 4.81
CA ASN A 91 3.67 7.66 4.52
C ASN A 91 4.27 7.24 3.18
N ASP A 92 4.35 5.93 2.91
CA ASP A 92 4.80 5.39 1.63
C ASP A 92 3.96 5.93 0.47
N ARG A 93 2.63 5.97 0.63
CA ARG A 93 1.72 6.54 -0.37
C ARG A 93 2.02 8.01 -0.62
N LYS A 94 2.23 8.82 0.42
CA LYS A 94 2.58 10.24 0.27
C LYS A 94 3.88 10.43 -0.51
N PHE A 95 4.95 9.70 -0.17
CA PHE A 95 6.23 9.80 -0.88
C PHE A 95 6.10 9.42 -2.36
N ILE A 96 5.34 8.37 -2.64
CA ILE A 96 5.06 7.90 -3.99
C ILE A 96 4.28 8.95 -4.79
N GLU A 97 3.24 9.52 -4.19
CA GLU A 97 2.39 10.53 -4.82
C GLU A 97 3.14 11.83 -5.12
N ASN A 98 4.10 12.18 -4.27
CA ASN A 98 4.95 13.37 -4.41
C ASN A 98 6.13 13.19 -5.39
N THR A 99 6.27 12.04 -6.06
CA THR A 99 7.25 11.92 -7.15
C THR A 99 6.84 12.77 -8.34
N ARG A 100 7.78 13.49 -8.96
CA ARG A 100 7.50 14.49 -10.00
C ARG A 100 6.65 13.94 -11.15
N LEU A 101 6.97 12.73 -11.62
CA LEU A 101 6.20 12.10 -12.71
C LEU A 101 4.77 11.77 -12.31
N ARG A 102 4.53 11.30 -11.09
CA ARG A 102 3.18 10.95 -10.62
C ARG A 102 2.36 12.20 -10.30
N ALA A 103 2.95 13.17 -9.62
CA ALA A 103 2.31 14.45 -9.30
C ALA A 103 1.83 15.16 -10.59
N ALA A 104 2.71 15.28 -11.60
CA ALA A 104 2.34 15.90 -12.88
C ALA A 104 1.22 15.17 -13.63
N ARG A 105 1.21 13.82 -13.60
CA ARG A 105 0.14 13.02 -14.20
C ARG A 105 -1.21 13.24 -13.51
N ARG A 106 -1.21 13.34 -12.18
CA ARG A 106 -2.43 13.60 -11.40
C ARG A 106 -2.96 15.00 -11.68
N ALA A 107 -2.11 16.01 -11.59
CA ALA A 107 -2.48 17.39 -11.90
C ALA A 107 -3.09 17.52 -13.31
N ARG A 108 -2.51 16.85 -14.31
CA ARG A 108 -3.04 16.84 -15.68
C ARG A 108 -4.39 16.11 -15.78
N LEU A 109 -4.55 14.98 -15.08
CA LEU A 109 -5.83 14.27 -15.03
C LEU A 109 -6.92 15.13 -14.38
N ASP A 110 -6.58 15.82 -13.29
CA ASP A 110 -7.52 16.68 -12.58
C ASP A 110 -7.91 17.89 -13.45
N ALA A 111 -6.97 18.50 -14.17
CA ALA A 111 -7.23 19.55 -15.15
C ALA A 111 -8.13 19.08 -16.31
N LEU A 112 -7.89 17.88 -16.86
CA LEU A 112 -8.71 17.30 -17.93
C LEU A 112 -10.14 17.00 -17.47
N LYS A 113 -10.30 16.50 -16.24
CA LYS A 113 -11.63 16.25 -15.65
C LYS A 113 -12.39 17.54 -15.42
N ALA A 114 -11.70 18.62 -15.04
CA ALA A 114 -12.31 19.92 -14.84
C ALA A 114 -12.79 20.56 -16.16
N SER A 115 -12.05 20.37 -17.26
CA SER A 115 -12.40 20.96 -18.56
C SER A 115 -13.48 20.20 -19.33
N ASN A 116 -13.63 18.88 -19.10
CA ASN A 116 -14.58 18.04 -19.83
C ASN A 116 -15.33 17.08 -18.88
N PRO A 117 -16.28 17.59 -18.07
CA PRO A 117 -17.01 16.78 -17.10
C PRO A 117 -17.80 15.63 -17.76
N ASP A 118 -18.35 15.84 -18.96
CA ASP A 118 -19.19 14.86 -19.66
C ASP A 118 -18.41 13.72 -20.33
N CYS A 119 -17.08 13.84 -20.46
CA CYS A 119 -16.22 12.86 -21.13
C CYS A 119 -15.21 12.19 -20.20
N ALA A 120 -15.39 12.29 -18.87
CA ALA A 120 -14.44 11.81 -17.87
C ALA A 120 -13.95 10.35 -18.07
N HIS A 121 -14.79 9.49 -18.66
CA HIS A 121 -14.49 8.09 -18.92
C HIS A 121 -13.63 7.83 -20.18
N LEU A 122 -13.53 8.79 -21.10
CA LEU A 122 -12.76 8.69 -22.35
C LEU A 122 -11.40 9.43 -22.27
N LEU A 123 -11.16 10.18 -21.20
CA LEU A 123 -9.95 10.97 -21.01
C LEU A 123 -8.83 10.06 -20.50
N ILE A 124 -7.95 9.65 -21.40
CA ILE A 124 -6.68 9.04 -21.01
C ILE A 124 -5.72 10.19 -20.68
N PRO A 125 -5.23 10.32 -19.44
CA PRO A 125 -4.18 11.28 -19.09
C PRO A 125 -2.85 10.83 -19.71
N ASP A 126 -2.74 10.97 -21.02
CA ASP A 126 -1.58 10.61 -21.82
C ASP A 126 -0.55 11.75 -21.74
N GLY A 127 0.03 11.89 -20.55
CA GLY A 127 0.97 12.95 -20.22
C GLY A 127 2.26 12.42 -19.62
N HIS A 128 3.37 12.92 -20.16
CA HIS A 128 4.63 12.97 -19.45
C HIS A 128 4.62 14.15 -18.47
N ALA A 129 5.41 14.11 -17.38
CA ALA A 129 5.73 15.33 -16.67
C ALA A 129 6.47 16.26 -17.64
N GLU A 130 5.96 17.47 -17.82
CA GLU A 130 6.70 18.45 -18.61
C GLU A 130 7.90 18.87 -17.76
N ASP A 131 9.10 18.68 -18.29
CA ASP A 131 10.25 19.44 -17.81
C ASP A 131 10.02 20.87 -18.32
N GLU A 132 10.16 21.86 -17.45
CA GLU A 132 9.84 23.27 -17.73
C GLU A 132 10.58 23.88 -18.93
N GLY A 133 11.49 23.13 -19.57
CA GLY A 133 12.16 23.47 -20.82
C GLY A 133 11.42 23.09 -22.11
N SER A 134 10.19 22.56 -22.09
CA SER A 134 9.44 22.35 -23.34
C SER A 134 8.54 23.52 -23.71
N VAL A 135 9.08 24.37 -24.59
CA VAL A 135 8.43 25.40 -25.41
C VAL A 135 6.92 25.21 -25.58
N LYS A 136 6.15 26.25 -25.21
CA LYS A 136 4.72 26.37 -25.49
C LYS A 136 4.46 26.05 -26.97
N LEU A 137 3.62 25.06 -27.25
CA LEU A 137 3.11 24.81 -28.58
C LEU A 137 2.48 26.10 -29.11
N ILE A 138 3.06 26.65 -30.18
CA ILE A 138 2.45 27.70 -30.98
C ILE A 138 1.15 27.10 -31.51
N GLY A 139 0.02 27.72 -31.18
CA GLY A 139 -1.30 27.28 -31.64
C GLY A 139 -1.37 27.33 -33.17
N ALA A 140 -2.11 26.41 -33.76
CA ALA A 140 -2.28 26.27 -35.21
C ALA A 140 -2.90 27.50 -35.93
N ALA A 141 -3.12 28.61 -35.24
CA ALA A 141 -3.75 29.82 -35.75
C ALA A 141 -2.76 30.85 -36.34
N GLU A 142 -1.43 30.69 -36.18
CA GLU A 142 -0.44 31.70 -36.59
C GLU A 142 0.32 31.37 -37.89
N VAL A 143 -0.12 30.37 -38.66
CA VAL A 143 0.51 30.07 -39.97
C VAL A 143 -0.16 30.89 -41.06
N MET A 144 0.04 32.21 -41.06
CA MET A 144 0.05 33.11 -42.23
C MET A 144 0.53 34.49 -41.79
N GLY A 145 1.77 34.88 -42.11
CA GLY A 145 2.27 36.22 -41.85
C GLY A 145 3.79 36.31 -41.78
N GLU A 146 4.33 36.97 -42.80
CA GLU A 146 5.70 37.38 -43.11
C GLU A 146 6.70 37.57 -41.95
N GLY A 147 7.97 37.26 -42.29
CA GLY A 147 9.10 37.13 -41.36
C GLY A 147 9.37 38.33 -40.45
N LYS A 148 9.87 37.99 -39.25
CA LYS A 148 10.67 38.87 -38.40
C LYS A 148 11.61 38.04 -37.51
N GLU A 149 12.72 38.68 -37.19
CA GLU A 149 13.99 38.16 -36.71
C GLU A 149 13.94 37.15 -35.57
N VAL A 150 14.93 36.25 -35.59
CA VAL A 150 15.31 35.33 -34.52
C VAL A 150 15.56 36.12 -33.23
N PRO A 151 14.77 35.96 -32.15
CA PRO A 151 15.08 36.57 -30.88
C PRO A 151 16.20 35.76 -30.22
N GLN A 152 17.34 36.42 -30.06
CA GLN A 152 18.49 35.96 -29.30
C GLN A 152 18.10 35.54 -27.87
N CYS A 153 18.67 34.43 -27.41
CA CYS A 153 18.49 33.87 -26.06
C CYS A 153 18.60 34.94 -24.95
N PRO A 154 17.55 35.15 -24.14
CA PRO A 154 17.71 35.84 -22.87
C PRO A 154 18.43 34.91 -21.90
N LYS A 155 19.51 35.43 -21.34
CA LYS A 155 20.35 34.80 -20.32
C LYS A 155 19.53 34.30 -19.14
N GLU A 156 19.98 33.16 -18.64
CA GLU A 156 19.62 32.49 -17.39
C GLU A 156 19.25 33.49 -16.29
N LYS A 157 18.02 33.36 -15.78
CA LYS A 157 17.73 33.70 -14.39
C LYS A 157 17.63 32.38 -13.66
N GLU A 158 18.70 32.06 -12.95
CA GLU A 158 18.74 31.08 -11.89
C GLU A 158 17.63 31.42 -10.90
N GLY A 159 16.50 30.72 -11.03
CA GLY A 159 15.52 30.62 -9.98
C GLY A 159 16.10 29.67 -8.94
N GLU A 160 16.58 30.24 -7.85
CA GLU A 160 16.90 29.55 -6.61
C GLU A 160 15.64 28.81 -6.12
N GLU A 161 15.41 27.58 -6.60
CA GLU A 161 14.57 26.64 -5.88
C GLU A 161 15.44 26.01 -4.79
N GLU A 162 15.08 26.41 -3.58
CA GLU A 162 15.62 26.02 -2.30
C GLU A 162 15.97 24.52 -2.28
N LYS A 163 17.23 24.25 -1.91
CA LYS A 163 17.71 22.92 -1.50
C LYS A 163 17.02 22.51 -0.20
N GLU A 164 15.74 22.15 -0.26
CA GLU A 164 15.17 21.25 0.73
C GLU A 164 15.82 19.89 0.51
N GLY A 165 16.53 19.41 1.54
CA GLY A 165 17.58 18.41 1.44
C GLY A 165 17.24 17.17 0.62
N GLU A 166 18.29 16.52 0.11
CA GLU A 166 18.28 15.13 -0.36
C GLU A 166 17.95 14.15 0.80
N GLU A 167 16.84 14.37 1.50
CA GLU A 167 16.26 13.39 2.39
C GLU A 167 15.78 12.25 1.50
N LYS A 168 16.59 11.19 1.46
CA LYS A 168 16.32 9.96 0.72
C LYS A 168 14.90 9.51 1.06
N ARG A 169 14.00 9.54 0.08
CA ARG A 169 12.60 9.13 0.22
C ARG A 169 12.53 7.62 0.38
N LEU A 170 12.80 7.15 1.60
CA LEU A 170 12.82 5.73 1.97
C LEU A 170 11.41 5.25 2.31
N LEU A 171 10.97 4.21 1.61
CA LEU A 171 9.71 3.52 1.86
C LEU A 171 9.87 2.50 2.98
N HIS A 172 8.82 2.31 3.77
CA HIS A 172 8.70 1.21 4.72
C HIS A 172 8.48 -0.14 4.02
N HIS A 173 7.80 -0.14 2.88
CA HIS A 173 7.53 -1.34 2.10
C HIS A 173 8.31 -1.36 0.77
N ALA A 174 9.09 -2.43 0.56
CA ALA A 174 9.85 -2.65 -0.66
C ALA A 174 8.95 -2.75 -1.91
N ARG A 175 9.25 -1.94 -2.93
CA ARG A 175 8.65 -2.03 -4.27
C ARG A 175 9.53 -2.83 -5.21
N SER A 176 8.95 -3.39 -6.27
CA SER A 176 9.69 -4.08 -7.34
C SER A 176 9.93 -3.11 -8.50
N CYS A 177 11.19 -3.02 -8.95
CA CYS A 177 11.56 -2.17 -10.08
C CYS A 177 10.86 -2.63 -11.35
N TYR A 178 10.27 -1.70 -12.13
CA TYR A 178 9.58 -2.04 -13.36
C TYR A 178 10.50 -2.67 -14.42
N ILE A 179 11.79 -2.30 -14.43
CA ILE A 179 12.78 -2.78 -15.40
C ILE A 179 13.46 -4.08 -14.91
N CYS A 180 14.27 -4.00 -13.85
CA CYS A 180 15.10 -5.13 -13.40
C CYS A 180 14.44 -6.03 -12.34
N LYS A 181 13.22 -5.71 -11.90
CA LYS A 181 12.43 -6.45 -10.89
C LYS A 181 13.01 -6.53 -9.47
N VAL A 182 14.21 -6.00 -9.23
CA VAL A 182 14.85 -5.90 -7.90
C VAL A 182 13.94 -5.15 -6.90
N ARG A 183 13.95 -5.60 -5.64
CA ARG A 183 13.24 -4.96 -4.54
C ARG A 183 14.01 -3.76 -4.01
N PHE A 184 13.35 -2.62 -3.84
CA PHE A 184 13.97 -1.37 -3.40
C PHE A 184 13.05 -0.57 -2.47
N HIS A 185 13.65 0.22 -1.59
CA HIS A 185 12.94 1.09 -0.64
C HIS A 185 13.15 2.57 -0.99
N GLU A 186 14.28 2.91 -1.60
CA GLU A 186 14.64 4.29 -1.92
C GLU A 186 13.97 4.75 -3.23
N LEU A 187 13.15 5.80 -3.14
CA LEU A 187 12.55 6.43 -4.30
C LEU A 187 13.45 7.49 -4.92
N HIS A 188 13.53 7.48 -6.24
CA HIS A 188 14.06 8.58 -7.01
C HIS A 188 13.06 9.74 -7.03
N PHE A 189 13.54 11.00 -6.99
CA PHE A 189 12.67 12.20 -6.98
C PHE A 189 11.70 12.24 -8.18
N PHE A 190 12.16 11.76 -9.34
CA PHE A 190 11.37 11.73 -10.58
C PHE A 190 10.53 10.46 -10.76
N TYR A 191 11.08 9.26 -10.45
CA TYR A 191 10.48 7.96 -10.82
C TYR A 191 10.06 7.18 -9.57
N ASP A 192 8.78 6.80 -9.49
CA ASP A 192 8.27 6.00 -8.35
C ASP A 192 8.33 4.47 -8.56
N GLN A 193 8.54 4.02 -9.80
CA GLN A 193 8.48 2.60 -10.18
C GLN A 193 9.85 2.01 -10.56
N LEU A 194 10.93 2.76 -10.38
CA LEU A 194 12.28 2.33 -10.73
C LEU A 194 13.17 2.35 -9.48
N CYS A 195 14.03 1.34 -9.35
CA CYS A 195 15.09 1.39 -8.33
C CYS A 195 16.07 2.52 -8.64
N PRO A 196 16.85 3.00 -7.66
CA PRO A 196 17.76 4.15 -7.85
C PRO A 196 18.68 4.02 -9.06
N HIS A 197 19.28 2.84 -9.26
CA HIS A 197 20.16 2.59 -10.41
C HIS A 197 19.46 2.72 -11.76
N CYS A 198 18.29 2.07 -11.92
CA CYS A 198 17.51 2.17 -13.16
C CYS A 198 16.95 3.59 -13.35
N ALA A 199 16.53 4.25 -12.28
CA ALA A 199 15.98 5.60 -12.32
C ALA A 199 17.03 6.60 -12.82
N GLU A 200 18.24 6.57 -12.25
CA GLU A 200 19.35 7.43 -12.64
C GLU A 200 19.73 7.25 -14.10
N LEU A 201 19.91 6.00 -14.52
CA LEU A 201 20.23 5.67 -15.92
C LEU A 201 19.17 6.22 -16.88
N ASN A 202 17.88 6.03 -16.56
CA ASN A 202 16.79 6.51 -17.40
C ASN A 202 16.69 8.03 -17.37
N TYR A 203 16.88 8.66 -16.21
CA TYR A 203 16.83 10.11 -16.05
C TYR A 203 17.88 10.79 -16.93
N ARG A 204 19.14 10.32 -16.86
CA ARG A 204 20.23 10.81 -17.72
C ARG A 204 19.95 10.62 -19.21
N LYS A 205 19.36 9.49 -19.61
CA LYS A 205 19.03 9.18 -21.02
C LYS A 205 17.90 10.03 -21.60
N ARG A 206 17.11 10.73 -20.78
CA ARG A 206 16.02 11.61 -21.26
C ARG A 206 16.56 12.71 -22.17
N LEU A 207 17.60 13.39 -21.70
CA LEU A 207 18.22 14.53 -22.36
C LEU A 207 19.23 14.11 -23.42
N GLN A 208 19.63 12.83 -23.45
CA GLN A 208 20.52 12.32 -24.48
C GLN A 208 19.89 12.49 -25.86
N THR A 209 20.60 13.17 -26.76
CA THR A 209 20.25 13.38 -28.16
C THR A 209 21.37 12.88 -29.07
N ALA A 210 21.12 12.85 -30.38
CA ALA A 210 22.10 12.57 -31.43
C ALA A 210 21.77 13.44 -32.64
N ASP A 211 22.76 13.77 -33.46
CA ASP A 211 22.49 14.41 -34.76
C ASP A 211 22.01 13.35 -35.76
N LEU A 212 20.79 13.52 -36.24
CA LEU A 212 20.12 12.65 -37.21
C LEU A 212 19.83 13.40 -38.52
N THR A 213 20.52 14.51 -38.79
CA THR A 213 20.40 15.26 -40.03
C THR A 213 20.63 14.35 -41.25
N GLY A 214 19.74 14.45 -42.24
CA GLY A 214 19.78 13.61 -43.45
C GLY A 214 19.33 12.16 -43.25
N LYS A 215 18.87 11.77 -42.06
CA LYS A 215 18.24 10.47 -41.82
C LYS A 215 16.72 10.57 -41.99
N VAL A 216 16.13 9.52 -42.58
CA VAL A 216 14.67 9.36 -42.68
C VAL A 216 14.24 8.28 -41.69
N ALA A 217 13.26 8.58 -40.84
CA ALA A 217 12.68 7.64 -39.87
C ALA A 217 11.19 7.43 -40.15
N VAL A 218 10.74 6.18 -40.08
CA VAL A 218 9.31 5.84 -40.12
C VAL A 218 8.86 5.51 -38.70
N LEU A 219 7.81 6.19 -38.22
CA LEU A 219 7.28 6.01 -36.88
C LEU A 219 5.79 5.70 -36.92
N THR A 220 5.41 4.53 -36.43
CA THR A 220 4.02 4.12 -36.27
C THR A 220 3.49 4.48 -34.89
N GLY A 221 2.19 4.79 -34.79
CA GLY A 221 1.56 5.21 -33.53
C GLY A 221 2.04 6.58 -33.02
N ALA A 222 2.44 7.48 -33.91
CA ALA A 222 3.21 8.67 -33.57
C ALA A 222 2.48 9.75 -32.76
N ARG A 223 1.15 9.70 -32.61
CA ARG A 223 0.39 10.83 -32.02
C ARG A 223 0.15 10.78 -30.53
N VAL A 224 0.28 9.62 -29.89
CA VAL A 224 -0.06 9.46 -28.47
C VAL A 224 1.07 8.81 -27.69
N LYS A 225 1.07 9.01 -26.38
CA LYS A 225 1.97 8.36 -25.41
C LYS A 225 3.44 8.42 -25.85
N ILE A 226 4.09 7.25 -25.91
CA ILE A 226 5.50 7.10 -26.26
C ILE A 226 5.77 7.48 -27.71
N GLY A 227 4.82 7.22 -28.63
CA GLY A 227 4.98 7.57 -30.04
C GLY A 227 5.13 9.08 -30.23
N TYR A 228 4.30 9.88 -29.56
CA TYR A 228 4.41 11.34 -29.59
C TYR A 228 5.76 11.85 -29.11
N ARG A 229 6.26 11.32 -27.99
CA ARG A 229 7.55 11.74 -27.44
C ARG A 229 8.73 11.26 -28.29
N VAL A 230 8.64 10.09 -28.92
CA VAL A 230 9.64 9.60 -29.88
C VAL A 230 9.65 10.49 -31.12
N ALA A 231 8.48 10.86 -31.65
CA ALA A 231 8.36 11.77 -32.79
C ALA A 231 9.06 13.10 -32.51
N LEU A 232 8.75 13.74 -31.37
CA LEU A 232 9.40 14.98 -30.95
C LEU A 232 10.91 14.82 -30.79
N LYS A 233 11.37 13.70 -30.23
CA LYS A 233 12.81 13.45 -30.03
C LYS A 233 13.56 13.29 -31.35
N LEU A 234 12.98 12.57 -32.31
CA LEU A 234 13.55 12.39 -33.66
C LEU A 234 13.58 13.71 -34.44
N LEU A 235 12.49 14.48 -34.37
CA LEU A 235 12.42 15.80 -35.03
C LEU A 235 13.44 16.79 -34.44
N ARG A 236 13.56 16.84 -33.11
CA ARG A 236 14.58 17.68 -32.42
C ARG A 236 16.01 17.26 -32.72
N ALA A 237 16.21 15.99 -33.05
CA ALA A 237 17.48 15.44 -33.50
C ALA A 237 17.78 15.74 -34.99
N GLY A 238 16.87 16.39 -35.73
CA GLY A 238 17.08 16.77 -37.14
C GLY A 238 16.68 15.70 -38.16
N ALA A 239 16.00 14.63 -37.75
CA ALA A 239 15.54 13.58 -38.66
C ALA A 239 14.32 14.02 -39.48
N THR A 240 14.24 13.58 -40.73
CA THR A 240 13.00 13.61 -41.52
C THR A 240 12.09 12.48 -41.06
N LEU A 241 10.90 12.81 -40.53
CA LEU A 241 10.00 11.83 -39.91
C LEU A 241 8.75 11.58 -40.77
N ILE A 242 8.54 10.32 -41.15
CA ILE A 242 7.28 9.83 -41.71
C ILE A 242 6.48 9.19 -40.57
N ALA A 243 5.48 9.92 -40.08
CA ALA A 243 4.67 9.51 -38.95
C ALA A 243 3.33 8.91 -39.41
N THR A 244 2.95 7.76 -38.87
CA THR A 244 1.63 7.15 -39.10
C THR A 244 0.92 6.91 -37.77
N THR A 245 -0.40 7.05 -37.75
CA THR A 245 -1.22 6.78 -36.56
C THR A 245 -2.65 6.46 -36.96
N ARG A 246 -3.31 5.61 -36.17
CA ARG A 246 -4.75 5.37 -36.27
C ARG A 246 -5.59 6.27 -35.36
N PHE A 247 -4.94 6.98 -34.44
CA PHE A 247 -5.62 7.85 -33.48
C PHE A 247 -5.79 9.26 -34.05
N PRO A 248 -7.03 9.82 -34.05
CA PRO A 248 -7.39 11.16 -34.52
C PRO A 248 -6.84 12.29 -33.64
#